data_AF-A0A167AKP6-F1
#
_entry.id   AF-A0A167AKP6-F1
#
_cell.length_a   1.000
_cell.length_b   1.000
_cell.length_c   1.000
_cell.angle_alpha   90.00
_cell.angle_beta   90.00
_cell.angle_gamma   90.00
#
_symmetry.space_group_name_H-M   'P 1'
#
loop_
_entity.id
_entity.type
_entity.pdbx_description
1 polymer ?
#
loop_
_entity_poly.entity_id
_entity_poly.type
_entity_poly.pdbx_seq_one_letter_code
_entity_poly.pdbx_strand_id
1 'polypeptide(L)'
;MAVQTRVQTSKEEEPIQSRKQATKTPLRISQVKPSPQLGRIASKSPVKISQKVMVPLCALMIVFATIIFFEDPPLLATNEVSRLFTRNRMPTGEHFFTYRQATAPMWVYRGLHALPAIIWSIGMPLQHVDSLRKKWPVLHRSAGYVLLSISLLLSITGYWFFISKNAYTHENPFHLHKFKGLPLIAWPTFEVTTWFLAPTYWLTMYKTATTARAKDFVRHRKWAVLHTLSASVISAERLSIVTLNAIGMTMSLLPQKMVHEFFGVGYTIPEIAEAELSVFAFANVLAFIFVLSWLYYEFARAGYFERKGVVRPSTVIETKSTKKDM
;
A
#
# COMPACT_ATOMS: atom_id res chain seq x y z
N MET A 1 -64.92 -43.87 -17.86
CA MET A 1 -64.53 -43.77 -19.27
C MET A 1 -63.00 -43.80 -19.32
N ALA A 2 -62.25 -44.90 -19.26
CA ALA A 2 -62.35 -46.26 -19.82
C ALA A 2 -62.04 -46.35 -21.34
N VAL A 3 -60.86 -46.93 -21.63
CA VAL A 3 -60.45 -47.66 -22.86
C VAL A 3 -59.99 -46.73 -24.02
N GLN A 4 -58.83 -46.90 -24.68
CA GLN A 4 -58.34 -48.13 -25.31
C GLN A 4 -56.84 -48.08 -25.67
N THR A 5 -56.16 -49.19 -25.36
CA THR A 5 -54.86 -49.67 -25.86
C THR A 5 -54.96 -50.13 -27.33
N ARG A 6 -53.89 -49.98 -28.13
CA ARG A 6 -53.45 -51.08 -29.01
C ARG A 6 -52.01 -50.94 -29.51
N VAL A 7 -51.30 -52.05 -29.33
CA VAL A 7 -50.02 -52.47 -29.90
C VAL A 7 -50.31 -53.25 -31.20
N GLN A 8 -49.41 -53.16 -32.20
CA GLN A 8 -49.19 -54.16 -33.26
C GLN A 8 -47.71 -54.05 -33.67
N THR A 9 -46.78 -54.89 -33.20
CA THR A 9 -46.36 -56.24 -33.66
C THR A 9 -45.94 -56.36 -35.12
N SER A 10 -44.62 -56.47 -35.30
CA SER A 10 -43.84 -57.43 -36.10
C SER A 10 -44.26 -57.77 -37.53
N LYS A 11 -43.30 -57.67 -38.45
CA LYS A 11 -42.91 -58.80 -39.31
C LYS A 11 -41.43 -58.75 -39.67
N GLU A 12 -40.90 -59.95 -39.72
CA GLU A 12 -39.52 -60.42 -39.75
C GLU A 12 -39.18 -60.90 -41.17
N GLU A 13 -37.90 -61.18 -41.39
CA GLU A 13 -37.28 -61.97 -42.48
C GLU A 13 -37.01 -61.29 -43.85
N GLU A 14 -35.93 -61.57 -44.60
CA GLU A 14 -34.52 -61.90 -44.39
C GLU A 14 -33.83 -61.76 -45.81
N PRO A 15 -32.60 -62.24 -46.11
CA PRO A 15 -31.51 -61.42 -46.65
C PRO A 15 -31.25 -61.57 -48.16
N ILE A 16 -30.46 -60.65 -48.73
CA ILE A 16 -29.72 -60.89 -49.99
C ILE A 16 -28.26 -60.51 -49.79
N GLN A 17 -27.40 -61.54 -49.72
CA GLN A 17 -25.96 -61.44 -49.94
C GLN A 17 -25.68 -61.22 -51.43
N SER A 18 -24.73 -60.33 -51.77
CA SER A 18 -23.62 -60.63 -52.71
C SER A 18 -22.86 -59.37 -53.15
N ARG A 19 -21.66 -59.22 -52.56
CA ARG A 19 -20.36 -59.03 -53.26
C ARG A 19 -20.19 -57.82 -54.18
N LYS A 20 -19.33 -56.89 -53.75
CA LYS A 20 -18.17 -56.40 -54.53
C LYS A 20 -17.11 -55.77 -53.61
N GLN A 21 -15.94 -56.39 -53.59
CA GLN A 21 -14.69 -55.82 -53.07
C GLN A 21 -14.28 -54.64 -53.94
N ALA A 22 -13.90 -53.52 -53.32
CA ALA A 22 -13.06 -52.50 -53.94
C ALA A 22 -12.13 -51.89 -52.87
N THR A 23 -10.88 -52.37 -52.92
CA THR A 23 -9.63 -51.61 -52.76
C THR A 23 -9.46 -50.59 -51.61
N LYS A 24 -8.57 -51.01 -50.72
CA LYS A 24 -7.70 -50.26 -49.79
C LYS A 24 -7.33 -48.82 -50.23
N THR A 25 -7.59 -47.85 -49.35
CA THR A 25 -6.61 -46.79 -49.01
C THR A 25 -6.93 -46.28 -47.60
N PRO A 26 -6.07 -46.47 -46.59
CA PRO A 26 -6.29 -45.83 -45.29
C PRO A 26 -6.02 -44.33 -45.43
N LEU A 27 -7.05 -43.51 -45.20
CA LEU A 27 -6.92 -42.08 -44.99
C LEU A 27 -5.98 -41.85 -43.80
N ARG A 28 -4.72 -41.55 -44.12
CA ARG A 28 -3.72 -41.08 -43.17
C ARG A 28 -4.17 -39.70 -42.70
N ILE A 29 -4.89 -39.64 -41.58
CA ILE A 29 -5.08 -38.40 -40.84
C ILE A 29 -3.67 -37.92 -40.51
N SER A 30 -3.20 -36.92 -41.26
CA SER A 30 -1.99 -36.20 -40.90
C SER A 30 -2.25 -35.62 -39.52
N GLN A 31 -1.54 -36.11 -38.51
CA GLN A 31 -1.42 -35.38 -37.27
C GLN A 31 -0.80 -34.04 -37.63
N VAL A 32 -1.65 -33.02 -37.74
CA VAL A 32 -1.23 -31.63 -37.73
C VAL A 32 -0.52 -31.46 -36.39
N LYS A 33 0.81 -31.41 -36.44
CA LYS A 33 1.62 -30.98 -35.29
C LYS A 33 0.99 -29.67 -34.80
N PRO A 34 0.57 -29.58 -33.53
CA PRO A 34 0.14 -28.30 -33.00
C PRO A 34 1.31 -27.32 -33.17
N SER A 35 1.07 -26.25 -33.91
CA SER A 35 2.01 -25.16 -34.07
C SER A 35 2.47 -24.70 -32.68
N PRO A 36 3.78 -24.52 -32.43
CA PRO A 36 4.30 -24.09 -31.13
C PRO A 36 3.99 -22.62 -30.81
N GLN A 37 3.04 -21.99 -31.51
CA GLN A 37 2.68 -20.58 -31.38
C GLN A 37 1.34 -20.32 -30.68
N LEU A 38 0.84 -21.25 -29.84
CA LEU A 38 -0.01 -20.80 -28.73
C LEU A 38 0.90 -20.17 -27.69
N GLY A 39 1.12 -18.86 -27.88
CA GLY A 39 1.99 -18.04 -27.05
C GLY A 39 1.73 -18.31 -25.57
N ARG A 40 2.81 -18.67 -24.86
CA ARG A 40 2.91 -18.44 -23.43
C ARG A 40 2.47 -16.99 -23.21
N ILE A 41 1.25 -16.79 -22.72
CA ILE A 41 0.92 -15.55 -22.01
C ILE A 41 1.97 -15.50 -20.91
N ALA A 42 2.97 -14.61 -21.06
CA ALA A 42 4.03 -14.48 -20.08
C ALA A 42 3.37 -14.32 -18.71
N SER A 43 3.45 -15.36 -17.88
CA SER A 43 2.80 -15.34 -16.58
C SER A 43 3.50 -14.24 -15.78
N LYS A 44 2.78 -13.14 -15.49
CA LYS A 44 3.33 -12.05 -14.70
C LYS A 44 3.92 -12.60 -13.41
N SER A 45 5.16 -12.21 -13.10
CA SER A 45 5.82 -12.64 -11.88
C SER A 45 4.98 -12.22 -10.67
N PRO A 46 4.97 -13.00 -9.57
CA PRO A 46 4.26 -12.60 -8.37
C PRO A 46 4.83 -11.30 -7.82
N VAL A 47 3.97 -10.29 -7.60
CA VAL A 47 4.40 -9.02 -7.01
C VAL A 47 4.93 -9.28 -5.60
N LYS A 48 6.03 -8.63 -5.26
CA LYS A 48 6.63 -8.65 -3.92
C LYS A 48 6.78 -7.23 -3.43
N ILE A 49 6.87 -7.07 -2.12
CA ILE A 49 7.21 -5.80 -1.50
C ILE A 49 8.67 -5.85 -1.04
N SER A 50 9.43 -4.80 -1.33
CA SER A 50 10.82 -4.70 -0.90
C SER A 50 10.91 -4.52 0.61
N GLN A 51 11.45 -5.53 1.29
CA GLN A 51 11.75 -5.46 2.73
C GLN A 51 12.76 -4.34 3.05
N LYS A 52 13.63 -3.97 2.08
CA LYS A 52 14.59 -2.86 2.24
C LYS A 52 13.91 -1.50 2.41
N VAL A 53 12.67 -1.36 1.93
CA VAL A 53 11.87 -0.13 2.09
C VAL A 53 10.91 -0.29 3.26
N MET A 54 10.23 -1.44 3.33
CA MET A 54 9.16 -1.65 4.29
C MET A 54 9.65 -1.73 5.74
N VAL A 55 10.77 -2.41 5.99
CA VAL A 55 11.30 -2.57 7.36
C VAL A 55 11.71 -1.23 7.95
N PRO A 56 12.49 -0.36 7.27
CA PRO A 56 12.79 0.98 7.80
C PRO A 56 11.55 1.83 8.06
N LEU A 57 10.56 1.82 7.16
CA LEU A 57 9.30 2.57 7.37
C LEU A 57 8.52 2.06 8.59
N CYS A 58 8.46 0.75 8.78
CA CYS A 58 7.82 0.14 9.95
C CYS A 58 8.60 0.44 11.23
N ALA A 59 9.93 0.39 11.21
CA ALA A 59 10.78 0.74 12.34
C ALA A 59 10.56 2.21 12.77
N LEU A 60 10.49 3.12 11.79
CA LEU A 60 10.17 4.52 12.05
C LEU A 60 8.78 4.67 12.69
N MET A 61 7.77 3.97 12.16
CA MET A 61 6.42 3.99 12.72
C MET A 61 6.39 3.49 14.16
N ILE A 62 7.15 2.44 14.49
CA ILE A 62 7.26 1.93 15.86
C ILE A 62 7.80 3.02 16.79
N VAL A 63 8.85 3.75 16.38
CA VAL A 63 9.39 4.87 17.18
C VAL A 63 8.31 5.91 17.45
N PHE A 64 7.62 6.39 16.40
CA PHE A 64 6.54 7.37 16.57
C PHE A 64 5.39 6.86 17.45
N ALA A 65 4.96 5.62 17.27
CA ALA A 65 3.89 5.03 18.06
C ALA A 65 4.31 4.81 19.52
N THR A 66 5.59 4.51 19.77
CA THR A 66 6.12 4.34 21.13
C THR A 66 6.24 5.67 21.86
N ILE A 67 6.60 6.75 21.16
CA ILE A 67 6.67 8.09 21.75
C ILE A 67 5.34 8.49 22.40
N ILE A 68 4.20 8.04 21.85
CA ILE A 68 2.83 8.29 22.37
C ILE A 68 2.62 7.87 23.84
N PHE A 69 3.45 6.95 24.34
CA PHE A 69 3.36 6.45 25.70
C PHE A 69 4.12 7.28 26.74
N PHE A 70 4.88 8.29 26.32
CA PHE A 70 5.56 9.23 27.23
C PHE A 70 4.77 10.53 27.36
N GLU A 71 4.61 11.04 28.58
CA GLU A 71 3.79 12.24 28.87
C GLU A 71 4.53 13.54 28.51
N ASP A 72 5.87 13.57 28.60
CA ASP A 72 6.70 14.69 28.18
C ASP A 72 7.99 14.19 27.52
N PRO A 73 7.95 13.72 26.26
CA PRO A 73 9.15 13.25 25.60
C PRO A 73 10.19 14.39 25.50
N PRO A 74 11.41 14.21 26.04
CA PRO A 74 12.43 15.28 26.12
C PRO A 74 12.80 15.88 24.76
N LEU A 75 12.62 15.12 23.68
CA LEU A 75 12.86 15.55 22.30
C LEU A 75 11.85 16.61 21.80
N LEU A 76 10.70 16.76 22.46
CA LEU A 76 9.69 17.78 22.15
C LEU A 76 9.77 18.99 23.09
N ALA A 77 10.46 18.86 24.22
CA ALA A 77 10.74 19.93 25.18
C ALA A 77 11.91 20.80 24.69
N THR A 78 11.65 21.73 23.76
CA THR A 78 12.63 22.73 23.36
C THR A 78 12.21 24.13 23.83
N ASN A 79 13.17 24.99 24.14
CA ASN A 79 12.94 26.35 24.67
C ASN A 79 12.29 27.30 23.64
N GLU A 80 11.54 28.28 24.12
CA GLU A 80 10.57 29.18 23.46
C GLU A 80 11.05 30.05 22.29
N VAL A 81 12.24 29.83 21.71
CA VAL A 81 12.62 30.59 20.52
C VAL A 81 11.81 30.05 19.34
N SER A 82 10.86 30.84 18.85
CA SER A 82 9.88 30.54 17.80
C SER A 82 10.52 30.18 16.45
N ARG A 83 11.11 28.99 16.38
CA ARG A 83 11.72 28.43 15.16
C ARG A 83 10.63 27.79 14.30
N LEU A 84 10.52 28.26 13.06
CA LEU A 84 9.65 27.69 12.02
C LEU A 84 9.97 26.22 11.74
N PHE A 85 8.93 25.41 11.54
CA PHE A 85 9.00 24.02 11.07
C PHE A 85 9.77 23.06 11.99
N THR A 86 9.61 23.23 13.31
CA THR A 86 10.32 22.40 14.29
C THR A 86 9.41 21.68 15.26
N ARG A 87 8.14 22.08 15.40
CA ARG A 87 7.30 21.62 16.50
C ARG A 87 5.88 21.20 16.17
N ASN A 88 5.40 21.35 14.93
CA ASN A 88 4.02 21.00 14.59
C ASN A 88 3.03 21.57 15.64
N ARG A 89 3.11 22.89 15.88
CA ARG A 89 2.40 23.56 16.97
C ARG A 89 0.92 23.72 16.66
N MET A 90 0.13 23.81 17.72
CA MET A 90 -1.21 24.38 17.68
C MET A 90 -1.14 25.92 17.68
N PRO A 91 -2.23 26.63 17.32
CA PRO A 91 -2.27 28.10 17.41
C PRO A 91 -1.99 28.66 18.82
N THR A 92 -2.19 27.84 19.86
CA THR A 92 -1.86 28.13 21.27
C THR A 92 -0.34 28.08 21.55
N GLY A 93 0.46 27.55 20.61
CA GLY A 93 1.91 27.38 20.75
C GLY A 93 2.33 26.03 21.32
N GLU A 94 1.40 25.28 21.91
CA GLU A 94 1.67 23.92 22.41
C GLU A 94 1.97 22.96 21.26
N HIS A 95 2.80 21.94 21.51
CA HIS A 95 3.06 20.91 20.52
C HIS A 95 1.80 20.05 20.33
N PHE A 96 1.41 19.75 19.08
CA PHE A 96 0.19 19.01 18.77
C PHE A 96 0.05 17.67 19.53
N PHE A 97 1.17 16.96 19.70
CA PHE A 97 1.21 15.73 20.48
C PHE A 97 0.71 15.91 21.92
N THR A 98 1.17 16.96 22.62
CA THR A 98 0.77 17.29 23.99
C THR A 98 -0.72 17.64 24.02
N TYR A 99 -1.16 18.49 23.09
CA TYR A 99 -2.58 18.80 22.89
C TYR A 99 -3.43 17.52 22.76
N ARG A 100 -3.02 16.59 21.89
CA ARG A 100 -3.76 15.34 21.67
C ARG A 100 -3.73 14.42 22.89
N GLN A 101 -2.64 14.39 23.64
CA GLN A 101 -2.59 13.64 24.90
C GLN A 101 -3.56 14.21 25.96
N ALA A 102 -3.76 15.52 25.98
CA ALA A 102 -4.70 16.17 26.89
C ALA A 102 -6.17 16.03 26.45
N THR A 103 -6.43 15.93 25.14
CA THR A 103 -7.80 16.07 24.59
C THR A 103 -8.42 14.77 24.07
N ALA A 104 -7.60 13.79 23.66
CA ALA A 104 -8.11 12.50 23.18
C ALA A 104 -8.30 11.51 24.34
N PRO A 105 -9.28 10.59 24.30
CA PRO A 105 -9.34 9.48 25.24
C PRO A 105 -8.12 8.57 25.08
N MET A 106 -7.30 8.42 26.13
CA MET A 106 -6.04 7.67 26.06
C MET A 106 -6.21 6.19 25.74
N TRP A 107 -7.32 5.57 26.14
CA TRP A 107 -7.60 4.19 25.76
C TRP A 107 -7.81 4.04 24.24
N VAL A 108 -8.35 5.05 23.56
CA VAL A 108 -8.41 5.09 22.09
C VAL A 108 -7.03 5.37 21.51
N TYR A 109 -6.36 6.43 21.98
CA TYR A 109 -5.12 6.90 21.37
C TYR A 109 -3.94 5.95 21.59
N ARG A 110 -3.67 5.56 22.84
CA ARG A 110 -2.61 4.60 23.18
C ARG A 110 -3.05 3.16 22.90
N GLY A 111 -4.24 2.79 23.39
CA GLY A 111 -4.71 1.40 23.40
C GLY A 111 -5.20 0.88 22.04
N LEU A 112 -6.07 1.63 21.36
CA LEU A 112 -6.72 1.18 20.13
C LEU A 112 -6.06 1.69 18.84
N HIS A 113 -5.12 2.63 18.93
CA HIS A 113 -4.42 3.17 17.78
C HIS A 113 -2.91 2.93 17.82
N ALA A 114 -2.20 3.49 18.82
CA ALA A 114 -0.75 3.41 18.87
C ALA A 114 -0.24 1.96 19.04
N LEU A 115 -0.76 1.21 20.02
CA LEU A 115 -0.35 -0.18 20.24
C LEU A 115 -0.65 -1.08 19.02
N PRO A 116 -1.84 -1.05 18.41
CA PRO A 116 -2.11 -1.78 17.17
C PRO A 116 -1.18 -1.37 16.02
N ALA A 117 -0.78 -0.10 15.92
CA ALA A 117 0.17 0.36 14.91
C ALA A 117 1.56 -0.25 15.10
N ILE A 118 2.01 -0.43 16.35
CA ILE A 118 3.26 -1.14 16.68
C ILE A 118 3.15 -2.60 16.23
N ILE A 119 2.08 -3.30 16.63
CA ILE A 119 1.86 -4.71 16.28
C ILE A 119 1.81 -4.88 14.75
N TRP A 120 1.10 -3.98 14.07
CA TRP A 120 1.01 -3.96 12.61
C TRP A 120 2.38 -3.79 11.96
N SER A 121 3.17 -2.83 12.47
CA SER A 121 4.49 -2.50 11.93
C SER A 121 5.50 -3.64 12.13
N ILE A 122 5.35 -4.46 13.17
CA ILE A 122 6.15 -5.68 13.35
C ILE A 122 5.64 -6.81 12.45
N GLY A 123 4.33 -7.05 12.47
CA GLY A 123 3.73 -8.23 11.84
C GLY A 123 3.66 -8.15 10.31
N MET A 124 3.38 -6.98 9.75
CA MET A 124 3.19 -6.83 8.30
C MET A 124 4.47 -7.14 7.49
N PRO A 125 5.68 -6.70 7.90
CA PRO A 125 6.96 -7.23 7.40
C PRO A 125 7.03 -8.73 7.27
N LEU A 126 6.68 -9.43 8.34
CA LEU A 126 6.76 -10.88 8.42
C LEU A 126 5.76 -11.57 7.48
N GLN A 127 4.59 -10.96 7.23
CA GLN A 127 3.61 -11.48 6.25
C GLN A 127 4.17 -11.54 4.83
N HIS A 128 5.14 -10.68 4.50
CA HIS A 128 5.70 -10.61 3.16
C HIS A 128 6.99 -11.43 2.98
N VAL A 129 7.38 -12.23 3.98
CA VAL A 129 8.54 -13.12 3.91
C VAL A 129 8.13 -14.51 3.42
N ASP A 130 8.53 -14.86 2.20
CA ASP A 130 8.16 -16.14 1.56
C ASP A 130 8.60 -17.38 2.38
N SER A 131 9.74 -17.32 3.07
CA SER A 131 10.25 -18.44 3.89
C SER A 131 9.39 -18.69 5.13
N LEU A 132 8.90 -17.64 5.80
CA LEU A 132 8.02 -17.77 6.97
C LEU A 132 6.67 -18.38 6.58
N ARG A 133 6.10 -17.95 5.45
CA ARG A 133 4.87 -18.54 4.90
C ARG A 133 5.02 -20.03 4.63
N LYS A 134 6.16 -20.46 4.06
CA LYS A 134 6.43 -21.87 3.75
C LYS A 134 6.69 -22.70 5.01
N LYS A 135 7.45 -22.17 5.96
CA LYS A 135 7.84 -22.87 7.20
C LYS A 135 6.68 -22.97 8.21
N TRP A 136 5.86 -21.92 8.32
CA TRP A 136 4.79 -21.82 9.31
C TRP A 136 3.46 -21.36 8.67
N PRO A 137 2.83 -22.16 7.79
CA PRO A 137 1.68 -21.74 7.00
C PRO A 137 0.43 -21.42 7.83
N VAL A 138 0.20 -22.17 8.92
CA VAL A 138 -0.94 -21.93 9.83
C VAL A 138 -0.75 -20.61 10.57
N LEU A 139 0.44 -20.39 11.15
CA LEU A 139 0.77 -19.14 11.83
C LEU A 139 0.67 -17.94 10.88
N HIS A 140 1.24 -18.05 9.67
CA HIS A 140 1.13 -17.01 8.64
C HIS A 140 -0.32 -16.65 8.34
N ARG A 141 -1.19 -17.65 8.16
CA ARG A 141 -2.62 -17.44 7.90
C ARG A 141 -3.33 -16.76 9.07
N SER A 142 -3.17 -17.28 10.29
CA SER A 142 -3.84 -16.73 11.47
C SER A 142 -3.37 -15.30 11.76
N ALA A 143 -2.06 -15.06 11.70
CA ALA A 143 -1.50 -13.72 11.85
C ALA A 143 -1.96 -12.77 10.73
N GLY A 144 -2.12 -13.26 9.50
CA GLY A 144 -2.67 -12.47 8.39
C GLY A 144 -4.07 -11.94 8.68
N TYR A 145 -4.98 -12.77 9.22
CA TYR A 145 -6.31 -12.32 9.61
C TYR A 145 -6.27 -11.32 10.77
N VAL A 146 -5.45 -11.58 11.80
CA VAL A 146 -5.28 -10.64 12.92
C VAL A 146 -4.78 -9.28 12.43
N LEU A 147 -3.79 -9.26 11.53
CA LEU A 147 -3.23 -8.02 11.00
C LEU A 147 -4.21 -7.26 10.09
N LEU A 148 -5.07 -7.96 9.36
CA LEU A 148 -6.17 -7.32 8.61
C LEU A 148 -7.23 -6.73 9.55
N SER A 149 -7.57 -7.42 10.65
CA SER A 149 -8.45 -6.86 11.69
C SER A 149 -7.83 -5.62 12.36
N ILE A 150 -6.53 -5.66 12.65
CA ILE A 150 -5.78 -4.49 13.13
C ILE A 150 -5.80 -3.35 12.10
N SER A 151 -5.67 -3.67 10.81
CA SER A 151 -5.75 -2.68 9.73
C SER A 151 -7.12 -1.98 9.71
N LEU A 152 -8.21 -2.74 9.89
CA LEU A 152 -9.55 -2.18 10.03
C LEU A 152 -9.67 -1.31 11.29
N LEU A 153 -9.18 -1.77 12.45
CA LEU A 153 -9.20 -1.02 13.70
C LEU A 153 -8.43 0.30 13.58
N LEU A 154 -7.23 0.27 13.00
CA LEU A 154 -6.40 1.45 12.75
C LEU A 154 -7.09 2.44 11.81
N SER A 155 -7.78 1.93 10.79
CA SER A 155 -8.55 2.77 9.88
C SER A 155 -9.72 3.45 10.60
N ILE A 156 -10.51 2.72 11.40
CA ILE A 156 -11.64 3.27 12.15
C ILE A 156 -11.17 4.33 13.16
N THR A 157 -10.16 4.00 13.95
CA THR A 157 -9.60 4.93 14.95
C THR A 157 -8.91 6.13 14.31
N GLY A 158 -8.29 5.95 13.14
CA GLY A 158 -7.77 7.05 12.32
C GLY A 158 -8.87 8.02 11.89
N TYR A 159 -10.00 7.51 11.36
CA TYR A 159 -11.13 8.36 10.99
C TYR A 159 -11.80 9.03 12.18
N TRP A 160 -11.88 8.32 13.29
CA TRP A 160 -12.39 8.87 14.54
C TRP A 160 -11.61 10.11 14.99
N PHE A 161 -10.29 10.17 14.77
CA PHE A 161 -9.52 11.38 15.11
C PHE A 161 -9.89 12.61 14.28
N PHE A 162 -10.34 12.46 13.03
CA PHE A 162 -10.86 13.60 12.26
C PHE A 162 -12.21 14.04 12.83
N ILE A 163 -13.13 13.10 13.05
CA ILE A 163 -14.48 13.38 13.57
C ILE A 163 -14.42 14.04 14.96
N SER A 164 -13.49 13.59 15.81
CA SER A 164 -13.31 14.11 17.17
C SER A 164 -12.40 15.35 17.24
N LYS A 165 -12.01 15.95 16.10
CA LYS A 165 -11.11 17.12 16.03
C LYS A 165 -9.76 16.92 16.74
N ASN A 166 -9.28 15.68 16.74
CA ASN A 166 -8.01 15.26 17.30
C ASN A 166 -6.97 14.99 16.22
N ALA A 167 -7.21 15.32 14.94
CA ALA A 167 -6.25 15.21 13.86
C ALA A 167 -5.46 16.52 13.68
N TYR A 168 -4.16 16.44 13.40
CA TYR A 168 -3.38 17.62 13.03
C TYR A 168 -3.67 17.93 11.57
N THR A 169 -4.64 18.80 11.35
CA THR A 169 -5.09 19.14 10.00
C THR A 169 -5.68 20.54 10.01
N HIS A 170 -5.61 21.21 8.85
CA HIS A 170 -6.15 22.54 8.70
C HIS A 170 -7.65 22.44 8.37
N GLU A 171 -8.47 23.39 8.86
CA GLU A 171 -9.93 23.40 8.60
C GLU A 171 -10.23 23.59 7.10
N ASN A 172 -9.47 24.46 6.43
CA ASN A 172 -9.51 24.55 4.97
C ASN A 172 -8.98 23.26 4.32
N PRO A 173 -9.74 22.61 3.42
CA PRO A 173 -9.36 21.32 2.82
C PRO A 173 -8.12 21.39 1.91
N PHE A 174 -7.84 22.58 1.39
CA PHE A 174 -6.60 22.89 0.68
C PHE A 174 -5.92 24.02 1.44
N HIS A 175 -4.76 23.75 2.01
CA HIS A 175 -4.01 24.76 2.74
C HIS A 175 -3.11 25.54 1.77
N LEU A 176 -3.05 26.86 1.93
CA LEU A 176 -2.44 27.77 0.97
C LEU A 176 -0.97 28.05 1.32
N HIS A 177 -0.11 28.01 0.30
CA HIS A 177 1.33 28.23 0.44
C HIS A 177 1.74 29.46 -0.33
N LYS A 178 2.41 30.39 0.35
CA LYS A 178 3.00 31.59 -0.25
C LYS A 178 4.52 31.51 -0.11
N PHE A 179 5.22 31.26 -1.19
CA PHE A 179 6.68 31.43 -1.23
C PHE A 179 7.01 32.74 -1.93
N LYS A 180 8.04 33.45 -1.48
CA LYS A 180 8.48 34.68 -2.15
C LYS A 180 8.88 34.36 -3.60
N GLY A 181 8.15 34.91 -4.56
CA GLY A 181 8.42 34.76 -5.99
C GLY A 181 7.84 33.51 -6.67
N LEU A 182 7.04 32.69 -5.98
CA LEU A 182 6.31 31.57 -6.59
C LEU A 182 4.79 31.83 -6.54
N PRO A 183 4.02 31.26 -7.49
CA PRO A 183 2.57 31.30 -7.42
C PRO A 183 2.06 30.61 -6.15
N LEU A 184 0.87 31.00 -5.71
CA LEU A 184 0.18 30.35 -4.59
C LEU A 184 -0.04 28.87 -4.94
N ILE A 185 0.53 27.97 -4.15
CA ILE A 185 0.32 26.53 -4.31
C ILE A 185 -0.63 26.10 -3.20
N ALA A 186 -1.58 25.23 -3.51
CA ALA A 186 -2.50 24.68 -2.52
C ALA A 186 -2.24 23.18 -2.37
N TRP A 187 -1.81 22.73 -1.18
CA TRP A 187 -1.67 21.30 -0.91
C TRP A 187 -2.96 20.77 -0.28
N PRO A 188 -3.43 19.56 -0.65
CA PRO A 188 -4.53 18.92 0.07
C PRO A 188 -4.08 18.63 1.51
N THR A 189 -4.96 18.87 2.48
CA THR A 189 -4.65 18.61 3.88
C THR A 189 -4.58 17.12 4.20
N PHE A 190 -4.09 16.80 5.41
CA PHE A 190 -4.09 15.42 5.91
C PHE A 190 -5.48 14.79 5.91
N GLU A 191 -6.52 15.55 6.24
CA GLU A 191 -7.90 15.06 6.19
C GLU A 191 -8.31 14.71 4.75
N VAL A 192 -8.15 15.63 3.80
CA VAL A 192 -8.52 15.38 2.39
C VAL A 192 -7.75 14.19 1.81
N THR A 193 -6.44 14.14 2.05
CA THR A 193 -5.60 13.05 1.56
C THR A 193 -5.98 11.70 2.17
N THR A 194 -6.35 11.67 3.45
CA THR A 194 -6.79 10.42 4.12
C THR A 194 -8.17 9.98 3.63
N TRP A 195 -9.11 10.91 3.43
CA TRP A 195 -10.40 10.61 2.81
C TRP A 195 -10.24 10.05 1.39
N PHE A 196 -9.26 10.53 0.62
CA PHE A 196 -8.96 9.98 -0.69
C PHE A 196 -8.29 8.60 -0.62
N LEU A 197 -7.49 8.33 0.41
CA LEU A 197 -6.87 7.02 0.64
C LEU A 197 -7.90 5.95 1.05
N ALA A 198 -8.94 6.35 1.79
CA ALA A 198 -9.93 5.45 2.40
C ALA A 198 -10.48 4.37 1.47
N PRO A 199 -11.02 4.71 0.29
CA PRO A 199 -11.67 3.73 -0.57
C PRO A 199 -10.67 2.70 -1.08
N THR A 200 -9.45 3.15 -1.42
CA THR A 200 -8.37 2.27 -1.86
C THR A 200 -7.92 1.35 -0.74
N TYR A 201 -7.76 1.87 0.48
CA TYR A 201 -7.37 1.11 1.65
C TYR A 201 -8.38 -0.01 1.97
N TRP A 202 -9.67 0.33 2.04
CA TRP A 202 -10.73 -0.65 2.31
C TRP A 202 -10.91 -1.65 1.17
N LEU A 203 -10.86 -1.20 -0.08
CA LEU A 203 -10.95 -2.10 -1.24
C LEU A 203 -9.81 -3.13 -1.23
N THR A 204 -8.58 -2.69 -1.01
CA THR A 204 -7.41 -3.57 -1.00
C THR A 204 -7.46 -4.55 0.17
N MET A 205 -7.89 -4.11 1.36
CA MET A 205 -8.12 -4.96 2.53
C MET A 205 -9.18 -6.04 2.24
N TYR A 206 -10.35 -5.63 1.75
CA TYR A 206 -11.46 -6.52 1.39
C TYR A 206 -11.03 -7.55 0.34
N LYS A 207 -10.34 -7.10 -0.72
CA LYS A 207 -9.84 -7.99 -1.77
C LYS A 207 -8.77 -8.94 -1.26
N THR A 208 -7.92 -8.51 -0.33
CA THR A 208 -6.92 -9.39 0.30
C THR A 208 -7.59 -10.54 1.06
N ALA A 209 -8.60 -10.24 1.87
CA ALA A 209 -9.33 -11.23 2.65
C ALA A 209 -10.16 -12.18 1.76
N THR A 210 -10.92 -11.63 0.81
CA THR A 210 -11.81 -12.44 -0.06
C THR A 210 -11.03 -13.39 -0.97
N THR A 211 -9.93 -12.93 -1.55
CA THR A 211 -9.09 -13.80 -2.39
C THR A 211 -8.33 -14.86 -1.57
N ALA A 212 -7.98 -14.57 -0.31
CA ALA A 212 -7.46 -15.59 0.61
C ALA A 212 -8.50 -16.68 0.88
N ARG A 213 -9.76 -16.29 1.18
CA ARG A 213 -10.87 -17.22 1.44
C ARG A 213 -11.21 -18.05 0.21
N ALA A 214 -11.17 -17.45 -0.97
CA ALA A 214 -11.37 -18.13 -2.25
C ALA A 214 -10.19 -19.04 -2.64
N LYS A 215 -9.11 -19.08 -1.85
CA LYS A 215 -7.86 -19.81 -2.15
C LYS A 215 -7.20 -19.39 -3.47
N ASP A 216 -7.49 -18.18 -3.96
CA ASP A 216 -6.83 -17.58 -5.12
C ASP A 216 -5.54 -16.89 -4.65
N PHE A 217 -4.49 -17.70 -4.43
CA PHE A 217 -3.24 -17.22 -3.84
C PHE A 217 -2.48 -16.23 -4.72
N VAL A 218 -2.67 -16.27 -6.04
CA VAL A 218 -2.03 -15.34 -6.98
C VAL A 218 -2.63 -13.95 -6.81
N ARG A 219 -3.97 -13.84 -6.84
CA ARG A 219 -4.63 -12.55 -6.61
C ARG A 219 -4.48 -12.08 -5.17
N HIS A 220 -4.54 -12.99 -4.20
CA HIS A 220 -4.31 -12.68 -2.80
C HIS A 220 -2.96 -12.00 -2.58
N ARG A 221 -1.87 -12.54 -3.14
CA ARG A 221 -0.55 -11.92 -3.03
C ARG A 221 -0.53 -10.51 -3.61
N LYS A 222 -1.15 -10.30 -4.78
CA LYS A 222 -1.24 -8.98 -5.41
C LYS A 222 -1.96 -7.98 -4.51
N TRP A 223 -3.13 -8.36 -3.99
CA TRP A 223 -3.94 -7.49 -3.13
C TRP A 223 -3.29 -7.24 -1.77
N ALA A 224 -2.61 -8.23 -1.19
CA ALA A 224 -1.84 -8.07 0.03
C ALA A 224 -0.74 -7.02 -0.14
N VAL A 225 0.01 -7.05 -1.25
CA VAL A 225 1.02 -6.02 -1.55
C VAL A 225 0.38 -4.64 -1.72
N LEU A 226 -0.73 -4.53 -2.47
CA LEU A 226 -1.44 -3.25 -2.63
C LEU A 226 -1.95 -2.70 -1.31
N HIS A 227 -2.51 -3.56 -0.45
CA HIS A 227 -3.00 -3.16 0.87
C HIS A 227 -1.86 -2.66 1.74
N THR A 228 -0.73 -3.37 1.78
CA THR A 228 0.43 -2.92 2.55
C THR A 228 1.02 -1.62 2.00
N LEU A 229 1.10 -1.43 0.68
CA LEU A 229 1.52 -0.16 0.08
C LEU A 229 0.57 0.98 0.47
N SER A 230 -0.74 0.77 0.33
CA SER A 230 -1.76 1.75 0.71
C SER A 230 -1.68 2.11 2.20
N ALA A 231 -1.46 1.13 3.07
CA ALA A 231 -1.28 1.37 4.50
C ALA A 231 0.03 2.09 4.82
N SER A 232 1.08 1.85 4.03
CA SER A 232 2.40 2.46 4.20
C SER A 232 2.43 3.95 3.89
N VAL A 233 1.36 4.55 3.35
CA VAL A 233 1.27 6.01 3.17
C VAL A 233 1.47 6.74 4.50
N ILE A 234 0.89 6.23 5.60
CA ILE A 234 1.05 6.85 6.92
C ILE A 234 2.49 6.72 7.44
N SER A 235 3.17 5.59 7.16
CA SER A 235 4.60 5.45 7.51
C SER A 235 5.50 6.32 6.65
N ALA A 236 5.19 6.47 5.36
CA ALA A 236 5.89 7.38 4.46
C ALA A 236 5.69 8.85 4.88
N GLU A 237 4.50 9.21 5.36
CA GLU A 237 4.22 10.54 5.94
C GLU A 237 5.12 10.81 7.15
N ARG A 238 5.28 9.85 8.08
CA ARG A 238 6.22 10.00 9.20
C ARG A 238 7.65 10.23 8.73
N LEU A 239 8.09 9.53 7.67
CA LEU A 239 9.39 9.78 7.06
C LEU A 239 9.48 11.21 6.51
N SER A 240 8.48 11.66 5.76
CA SER A 240 8.42 13.02 5.21
C SER A 240 8.44 14.09 6.32
N ILE A 241 7.70 13.90 7.41
CA ILE A 241 7.70 14.83 8.56
C ILE A 241 9.10 14.90 9.19
N VAL A 242 9.75 13.76 9.45
CA VAL A 242 11.12 13.75 10.00
C VAL A 242 12.09 14.48 9.08
N THR A 243 12.01 14.22 7.78
CA THR A 243 12.87 14.89 6.78
C THR A 243 12.62 16.40 6.77
N LEU A 244 11.36 16.84 6.70
CA LEU A 244 11.02 18.27 6.66
C LEU A 244 11.37 18.98 7.97
N ASN A 245 11.17 18.34 9.12
CA ASN A 245 11.58 18.89 10.41
C ASN A 245 13.10 18.98 10.53
N ALA A 246 13.86 18.02 10.01
CA ALA A 246 15.33 18.09 9.98
C ALA A 246 15.82 19.24 9.07
N ILE A 247 15.15 19.46 7.93
CA ILE A 247 15.39 20.63 7.07
C ILE A 247 15.06 21.91 7.85
N GLY A 248 13.90 21.99 8.51
CA GLY A 248 13.49 23.13 9.35
C GLY A 248 14.50 23.43 10.46
N MET A 249 15.01 22.40 11.15
CA MET A 249 16.09 22.54 12.13
C MET A 249 17.37 23.08 11.50
N THR A 250 17.76 22.61 10.32
CA THR A 250 18.94 23.12 9.61
C THR A 250 18.74 24.59 9.21
N MET A 251 17.54 24.94 8.72
CA MET A 251 17.19 26.33 8.38
C MET A 251 17.17 27.23 9.61
N SER A 252 16.93 26.69 10.81
CA SER A 252 17.01 27.45 12.06
C SER A 252 18.42 27.92 12.43
N LEU A 253 19.45 27.44 11.71
CA LEU A 253 20.82 27.96 11.81
C LEU A 253 21.00 29.28 11.05
N LEU A 254 20.05 29.64 10.18
CA LEU A 254 20.04 30.92 9.47
C LEU A 254 19.35 32.00 10.32
N PRO A 255 19.70 33.29 10.12
CA PRO A 255 18.97 34.41 10.70
C PRO A 255 17.45 34.31 10.49
N GLN A 256 16.70 34.38 11.60
CA GLN A 256 15.24 34.22 11.63
C GLN A 256 14.54 35.09 10.58
N LYS A 257 14.96 36.35 10.45
CA LYS A 257 14.41 37.28 9.45
C LYS A 257 14.47 36.74 8.02
N MET A 258 15.58 36.11 7.63
CA MET A 258 15.72 35.55 6.28
C MET A 258 14.76 34.38 6.04
N VAL A 259 14.58 33.52 7.04
CA VAL A 259 13.68 32.36 6.95
C VAL A 259 12.23 32.82 6.82
N HIS A 260 11.79 33.74 7.69
CA HIS A 260 10.44 34.28 7.66
C HIS A 260 10.15 35.05 6.35
N GLU A 261 11.09 35.86 5.87
CA GLU A 261 10.93 36.58 4.60
C GLU A 261 10.90 35.65 3.37
N PHE A 262 11.71 34.59 3.36
CA PHE A 262 11.73 33.62 2.26
C PHE A 262 10.39 32.88 2.14
N PHE A 263 9.86 32.41 3.27
CA PHE A 263 8.57 31.72 3.33
C PHE A 263 7.36 32.65 3.45
N GLY A 264 7.56 33.97 3.54
CA GLY A 264 6.48 34.94 3.70
C GLY A 264 5.60 34.69 4.93
N VAL A 265 6.17 34.18 6.03
CA VAL A 265 5.45 33.85 7.28
C VAL A 265 5.71 34.94 8.31
N GLY A 266 4.66 35.38 9.01
CA GLY A 266 4.79 36.34 10.11
C GLY A 266 5.48 35.76 11.35
N TYR A 267 5.59 36.56 12.40
CA TYR A 267 6.40 36.24 13.58
C TYR A 267 5.56 35.78 14.78
N THR A 268 4.23 35.87 14.68
CA THR A 268 3.35 35.46 15.77
C THR A 268 3.21 33.93 15.80
N ILE A 269 2.91 33.39 16.98
CA ILE A 269 2.71 31.94 17.16
C ILE A 269 1.61 31.37 16.24
N PRO A 270 0.44 32.03 16.08
CA PRO A 270 -0.58 31.54 15.14
C PRO A 270 -0.09 31.48 13.69
N GLU A 271 0.63 32.50 13.21
CA GLU A 271 1.18 32.51 11.84
C GLU A 271 2.21 31.40 11.63
N ILE A 272 3.05 31.13 12.64
CA ILE A 272 4.01 30.03 12.60
C ILE A 272 3.29 28.68 12.62
N ALA A 273 2.26 28.51 13.48
CA ALA A 273 1.48 27.28 13.55
C ALA A 273 0.76 27.00 12.23
N GLU A 274 0.22 28.03 11.57
CA GLU A 274 -0.39 27.94 10.24
C GLU A 274 0.63 27.47 9.19
N ALA A 275 1.86 27.99 9.25
CA ALA A 275 2.94 27.56 8.38
C ALA A 275 3.39 26.11 8.66
N GLU A 276 3.40 25.68 9.93
CA GLU A 276 3.72 24.28 10.30
C GLU A 276 2.64 23.30 9.82
N LEU A 277 1.35 23.68 9.90
CA LEU A 277 0.26 22.93 9.27
C LEU A 277 0.45 22.80 7.76
N SER A 278 0.99 23.85 7.14
CA SER A 278 1.36 23.88 5.73
C SER A 278 2.45 22.86 5.39
N VAL A 279 3.52 22.82 6.18
CA VAL A 279 4.59 21.81 6.00
C VAL A 279 4.07 20.40 6.25
N PHE A 280 3.14 20.23 7.19
CA PHE A 280 2.47 18.96 7.42
C PHE A 280 1.63 18.51 6.22
N ALA A 281 0.86 19.41 5.59
CA ALA A 281 0.14 19.12 4.35
C ALA A 281 1.10 18.72 3.22
N PHE A 282 2.25 19.40 3.09
CA PHE A 282 3.27 19.05 2.11
C PHE A 282 3.89 17.66 2.38
N ALA A 283 4.10 17.28 3.65
CA ALA A 283 4.58 15.95 4.02
C ALA A 283 3.65 14.85 3.49
N ASN A 284 2.33 15.06 3.53
CA ASN A 284 1.36 14.13 2.97
C ASN A 284 1.53 13.96 1.46
N VAL A 285 1.68 15.06 0.73
CA VAL A 285 1.91 15.03 -0.73
C VAL A 285 3.18 14.22 -1.06
N LEU A 286 4.27 14.46 -0.34
CA LEU A 286 5.51 13.69 -0.50
C LEU A 286 5.31 12.20 -0.21
N ALA A 287 4.55 11.85 0.84
CA ALA A 287 4.24 10.47 1.18
C ALA A 287 3.47 9.75 0.07
N PHE A 288 2.48 10.42 -0.53
CA PHE A 288 1.74 9.88 -1.67
C PHE A 288 2.65 9.65 -2.88
N ILE A 289 3.46 10.64 -3.24
CA ILE A 289 4.41 10.52 -4.37
C ILE A 289 5.38 9.35 -4.11
N PHE A 290 5.90 9.23 -2.88
CA PHE A 290 6.79 8.14 -2.49
C PHE A 290 6.12 6.77 -2.66
N VAL A 291 4.92 6.59 -2.12
CA VAL A 291 4.20 5.30 -2.21
C VAL A 291 3.77 4.98 -3.63
N LEU A 292 3.34 5.97 -4.43
CA LEU A 292 3.02 5.76 -5.84
C LEU A 292 4.25 5.36 -6.65
N SER A 293 5.41 5.97 -6.36
CA SER A 293 6.69 5.59 -6.97
C SER A 293 7.10 4.17 -6.55
N TRP A 294 6.91 3.81 -5.28
CA TRP A 294 7.19 2.47 -4.78
C TRP A 294 6.25 1.43 -5.40
N LEU A 295 4.95 1.72 -5.49
CA LEU A 295 3.97 0.90 -6.20
C LEU A 295 4.40 0.70 -7.64
N TYR A 296 4.73 1.79 -8.35
CA TYR A 296 5.18 1.72 -9.74
C TYR A 296 6.40 0.79 -9.87
N TYR A 297 7.40 0.97 -9.00
CA TYR A 297 8.61 0.14 -8.98
C TYR A 297 8.31 -1.36 -8.81
N GLU A 298 7.52 -1.75 -7.80
CA GLU A 298 7.25 -3.18 -7.54
C GLU A 298 6.39 -3.81 -8.65
N PHE A 299 5.40 -3.08 -9.17
CA PHE A 299 4.52 -3.57 -10.22
C PHE A 299 5.20 -3.58 -11.60
N ALA A 300 6.08 -2.62 -11.90
CA ALA A 300 6.89 -2.61 -13.11
C ALA A 300 7.88 -3.79 -13.16
N ARG A 301 8.48 -4.14 -12.03
CA ARG A 301 9.36 -5.31 -11.90
C ARG A 301 8.62 -6.63 -12.06
N ALA A 302 7.34 -6.65 -11.69
CA ALA A 302 6.46 -7.81 -11.90
C ALA A 302 5.82 -7.86 -13.30
N GLY A 303 6.15 -6.92 -14.20
CA GLY A 303 5.65 -6.90 -15.58
C GLY A 303 4.22 -6.38 -15.72
N TYR A 304 3.68 -5.63 -14.75
CA TYR A 304 2.31 -5.13 -14.82
C TYR A 304 2.14 -3.93 -15.74
N PHE A 305 3.22 -3.18 -16.01
CA PHE A 305 3.22 -1.99 -16.86
C PHE A 305 3.96 -2.18 -18.19
N GLU A 306 4.36 -3.41 -18.52
CA GLU A 306 4.97 -3.70 -19.83
C GLU A 306 3.92 -3.51 -20.93
N ARG A 307 4.21 -2.65 -21.91
CA ARG A 307 3.39 -2.53 -23.12
C ARG A 307 3.52 -3.83 -23.91
N LYS A 308 2.39 -4.40 -24.34
CA LYS A 308 2.38 -5.53 -25.29
C LYS A 308 3.26 -5.16 -26.49
N GLY A 309 4.37 -5.87 -26.69
CA GLY A 309 5.27 -5.69 -27.85
C GLY A 309 6.69 -5.22 -27.54
N VAL A 310 7.01 -4.79 -26.31
CA VAL A 310 8.40 -4.44 -25.94
C VAL A 310 9.02 -5.60 -25.16
N VAL A 311 9.75 -6.46 -25.88
CA VAL A 311 10.59 -7.49 -25.26
C VAL A 311 11.72 -6.77 -24.52
N ARG A 312 11.73 -6.82 -23.19
CA ARG A 312 12.94 -6.45 -22.44
C ARG A 312 14.05 -7.42 -22.86
N PRO A 313 15.26 -6.95 -23.22
CA PRO A 313 16.39 -7.83 -23.37
C PRO A 313 16.65 -8.44 -21.99
N SER A 314 16.29 -9.71 -21.84
CA SER A 314 16.70 -10.50 -20.68
C SER A 314 18.23 -10.52 -20.70
N THR A 315 18.84 -9.89 -19.71
CA THR A 315 20.26 -10.04 -19.40
C THR A 315 20.49 -11.49 -19.01
N VAL A 316 20.68 -12.35 -20.01
CA VAL A 316 21.23 -13.68 -19.82
C VAL A 316 22.70 -13.45 -19.53
N ILE A 317 23.05 -13.45 -18.24
CA ILE A 317 24.43 -13.62 -17.85
C ILE A 317 24.75 -15.09 -18.16
N GLU A 318 25.26 -15.32 -19.37
CA GLU A 318 25.90 -16.58 -19.73
C GLU A 318 27.15 -16.71 -18.86
N THR A 319 27.02 -17.38 -17.72
CA THR A 319 28.18 -17.96 -17.05
C THR A 319 28.70 -19.08 -17.94
N LYS A 320 29.66 -18.74 -18.81
CA LYS A 320 30.50 -19.74 -19.49
C LYS A 320 31.23 -20.54 -18.41
N SER A 321 30.75 -21.76 -18.17
CA SER A 321 31.50 -22.78 -17.48
C SER A 321 32.64 -23.22 -18.41
N THR A 322 33.83 -22.64 -18.21
CA THR A 322 35.07 -23.26 -18.71
C THR A 322 35.34 -24.49 -17.85
N LYS A 323 34.82 -25.64 -18.29
CA LYS A 323 35.46 -26.92 -17.99
C LYS A 323 36.79 -26.94 -18.71
N LYS A 324 37.87 -26.95 -17.92
CA LYS A 324 39.23 -27.23 -18.37
C LYS A 324 39.49 -28.68 -17.96
N ASP A 325 39.16 -29.61 -18.85
CA ASP A 325 39.59 -31.00 -18.75
C ASP A 325 40.88 -31.14 -19.60
N MET A 326 41.80 -31.95 -19.09
CA MET A 326 43.19 -32.19 -19.51
C MET A 326 43.42 -32.43 -21.00
#